data_AF-N1PYU9-F1
#
_entry.id   AF-N1PYU9-F1
#
_cell.length_a   1.000
_cell.length_b   1.000
_cell.length_c   1.000
_cell.angle_alpha   90.00
_cell.angle_beta   90.00
_cell.angle_gamma   90.00
#
_symmetry.space_group_name_H-M   'P 1'
#
loop_
_entity.id
_entity.type
_entity.pdbx_description
1 polymer ?
#
loop_
_entity_poly.entity_id
_entity_poly.type
_entity_poly.pdbx_seq_one_letter_code
_entity_poly.pdbx_strand_id
1 'polypeptide(L)'
;MGGPNLEVFKFGMYIMFPIGFMYYFGINLDSRFNVPDFWPKEGQTHQIPFERDEIAEEIKILKERRLAARAQRLAREAQGESTEVTLNQEAERHTPRPEILEATTVKTGEAQPSPWNAVFDKWRG
;
A
#
# COMPACT_ATOMS: atom_id res chain seq x y z
N MET A 1 41.37 -22.00 -33.15
CA MET A 1 40.47 -20.89 -33.54
C MET A 1 39.27 -21.50 -34.24
N GLY A 2 38.12 -21.56 -33.55
CA GLY A 2 36.88 -22.08 -34.15
C GLY A 2 36.43 -21.12 -35.25
N GLY A 3 36.31 -21.63 -36.47
CA GLY A 3 35.99 -20.83 -37.65
C GLY A 3 34.59 -20.17 -37.62
N PRO A 4 34.19 -19.50 -38.71
CA PRO A 4 33.01 -18.63 -38.78
C PRO A 4 31.68 -19.26 -38.34
N ASN A 5 31.58 -20.60 -38.35
CA ASN A 5 30.42 -21.35 -37.89
C ASN A 5 30.11 -21.14 -36.40
N LEU A 6 31.13 -20.93 -35.56
CA LEU A 6 30.93 -20.72 -34.13
C LEU A 6 30.41 -19.31 -33.82
N GLU A 7 30.78 -18.33 -34.65
CA GLU A 7 30.27 -16.97 -34.55
C GLU A 7 28.80 -16.92 -34.94
N VAL A 8 28.41 -17.55 -36.06
CA VAL A 8 27.02 -17.63 -36.51
C VAL A 8 26.12 -18.31 -35.46
N PHE A 9 26.61 -19.36 -34.78
CA PHE A 9 25.88 -19.98 -33.67
C PHE A 9 25.68 -19.02 -32.48
N LYS A 10 26.72 -18.28 -32.08
CA LYS A 10 26.62 -17.27 -31.01
C LYS A 10 25.65 -16.15 -31.38
N PHE A 11 25.73 -15.64 -32.60
CA PHE A 11 24.81 -14.62 -33.11
C PHE A 11 23.36 -15.13 -33.13
N GLY A 12 23.13 -16.37 -33.60
CA GLY A 12 21.83 -17.01 -33.58
C GLY A 12 21.28 -17.17 -32.15
N MET A 13 22.12 -17.60 -31.20
CA MET A 13 21.75 -17.71 -29.79
C MET A 13 21.42 -16.35 -29.17
N TYR A 14 22.20 -15.31 -29.46
CA TYR A 14 21.96 -13.96 -28.95
C TYR A 14 20.71 -13.30 -29.51
N ILE A 15 20.23 -13.71 -30.68
CA ILE A 15 18.95 -13.24 -31.24
C ILE A 15 17.79 -14.11 -30.73
N MET A 16 17.96 -15.43 -30.73
CA MET A 16 16.91 -16.38 -30.35
C MET A 16 16.59 -16.34 -28.85
N PHE A 17 17.59 -16.17 -28.00
CA PHE A 17 17.41 -16.10 -26.54
C PHE A 17 16.48 -14.94 -26.10
N PRO A 18 16.74 -13.67 -26.47
CA PRO A 18 15.85 -12.57 -26.06
C PRO A 18 14.48 -12.66 -26.72
N ILE A 19 14.39 -13.07 -27.99
CA ILE A 19 13.10 -13.22 -28.68
C ILE A 19 12.27 -14.34 -28.05
N GLY A 20 12.87 -15.49 -27.74
CA GLY A 20 12.19 -16.62 -27.10
C GLY A 20 11.78 -16.29 -25.66
N PHE A 21 12.65 -15.65 -24.89
CA PHE A 21 12.35 -15.20 -23.54
C PHE A 21 11.20 -14.17 -23.53
N MET A 22 11.23 -13.22 -24.46
CA MET A 22 10.16 -12.24 -24.66
C MET A 22 8.88 -12.88 -25.18
N TYR A 23 8.93 -13.92 -26.01
CA TYR A 23 7.72 -14.63 -26.44
C TYR A 23 7.10 -15.42 -25.28
N TYR A 24 7.90 -16.11 -24.48
CA TYR A 24 7.40 -16.91 -23.35
C TYR A 24 6.80 -16.05 -22.24
N PHE A 25 7.49 -14.98 -21.83
CA PHE A 25 7.03 -14.10 -20.75
C PHE A 25 6.21 -12.89 -21.24
N GLY A 26 6.43 -12.40 -22.46
CA GLY A 26 5.91 -11.12 -22.95
C GLY A 26 4.53 -11.18 -23.61
N ILE A 27 4.07 -12.34 -24.07
CA ILE A 27 2.71 -12.44 -24.67
C ILE A 27 1.62 -12.74 -23.63
N ASN A 28 2.00 -13.06 -22.39
CA ASN A 28 1.10 -13.54 -21.34
C ASN A 28 1.22 -12.75 -20.01
N LEU A 29 1.69 -11.49 -20.05
CA LEU A 29 1.74 -10.67 -18.84
C LEU A 29 0.33 -10.42 -18.27
N ASP A 30 -0.65 -10.16 -19.14
CA ASP A 30 -2.00 -9.81 -18.71
C ASP A 30 -2.66 -10.93 -17.90
N SER A 31 -2.62 -12.18 -18.38
CA SER A 31 -3.20 -13.32 -17.63
C SER A 31 -2.43 -13.69 -16.35
N ARG A 32 -1.13 -13.37 -16.26
CA ARG A 32 -0.26 -13.75 -15.13
C ARG A 32 -0.22 -12.69 -14.02
N PHE A 33 -0.43 -11.42 -14.37
CA PHE A 33 -0.35 -10.28 -13.45
C PHE A 33 -1.68 -9.56 -13.25
N ASN A 34 -2.76 -9.99 -13.92
CA ASN A 34 -4.09 -9.46 -13.62
C ASN A 34 -4.54 -9.95 -12.24
N VAL A 35 -4.84 -9.00 -11.37
CA VAL A 35 -5.43 -9.25 -10.07
C VAL A 35 -6.95 -9.25 -10.27
N PRO A 36 -7.61 -10.43 -10.27
CA PRO A 36 -9.06 -10.47 -10.34
C PRO A 36 -9.64 -9.74 -9.13
N ASP A 37 -10.67 -8.93 -9.36
CA ASP A 37 -11.33 -8.09 -8.34
C ASP A 37 -10.42 -7.01 -7.70
N PHE A 38 -9.43 -6.48 -8.43
CA PHE A 38 -8.61 -5.35 -7.93
C PHE A 38 -9.46 -4.11 -7.56
N TRP A 39 -10.49 -3.81 -8.35
CA TRP A 39 -11.38 -2.69 -8.07
C TRP A 39 -12.55 -3.14 -7.18
N PRO A 40 -12.89 -2.35 -6.13
CA PRO A 40 -14.11 -2.58 -5.36
C PRO A 40 -15.30 -2.65 -6.32
N LYS A 41 -16.07 -3.73 -6.23
CA LYS A 41 -17.26 -3.95 -7.06
C LYS A 41 -18.22 -2.77 -6.86
N GLU A 42 -18.95 -2.37 -7.89
CA GLU A 42 -19.84 -1.18 -7.87
C GLU A 42 -20.86 -1.17 -6.71
N GLY A 43 -21.22 -2.35 -6.18
CA GLY A 43 -22.08 -2.48 -5.00
C GLY A 43 -21.40 -2.35 -3.63
N GLN A 44 -20.07 -2.23 -3.58
CA GLN A 44 -19.30 -1.96 -2.35
C GLN A 44 -18.97 -0.47 -2.19
N THR A 45 -19.18 0.33 -3.23
CA THR A 45 -19.02 1.78 -3.15
C THR A 45 -20.32 2.40 -2.66
N HIS A 46 -20.24 3.23 -1.63
CA HIS A 46 -21.37 4.03 -1.17
C HIS A 46 -21.83 4.94 -2.31
N GLN A 47 -23.03 4.71 -2.83
CA GLN A 47 -23.65 5.59 -3.81
C GLN A 47 -24.02 6.89 -3.13
N ILE A 48 -23.46 7.99 -3.63
CA ILE A 48 -23.79 9.33 -3.14
C ILE A 48 -25.24 9.63 -3.59
N PRO A 49 -26.12 10.13 -2.71
CA PRO A 49 -27.48 10.49 -3.10
C PRO A 49 -27.44 11.56 -4.19
N PHE A 50 -28.18 11.34 -5.27
CA PHE A 50 -28.21 12.24 -6.43
C PHE A 50 -29.41 13.19 -6.41
N GLU A 51 -30.46 12.86 -5.66
CA GLU A 51 -31.68 13.66 -5.57
C GLU A 51 -31.53 14.81 -4.55
N ARG A 52 -32.10 15.97 -4.87
CA ARG A 52 -31.92 17.20 -4.06
C ARG A 52 -32.50 17.07 -2.66
N ASP A 53 -33.61 16.35 -2.53
CA ASP A 53 -34.30 16.16 -1.26
C ASP A 53 -33.52 15.19 -0.36
N GLU A 54 -33.01 14.09 -0.91
CA GLU A 54 -32.13 13.13 -0.22
C GLU A 54 -30.83 13.79 0.27
N ILE A 55 -30.22 14.65 -0.56
CA ILE A 55 -29.04 15.43 -0.17
C ILE A 55 -29.36 16.34 1.02
N ALA A 56 -30.53 16.99 1.01
CA ALA A 56 -30.93 17.89 2.10
C ALA A 56 -31.16 17.13 3.42
N GLU A 57 -31.73 15.93 3.36
CA GLU A 57 -31.91 15.05 4.51
C GLU A 57 -30.59 14.55 5.07
N GLU A 58 -29.69 14.04 4.23
CA GLU A 58 -28.38 13.56 4.67
C GLU A 58 -27.54 14.71 5.28
N ILE A 59 -27.64 15.92 4.72
CA ILE A 59 -26.99 17.11 5.31
C ILE A 59 -27.53 17.41 6.72
N LYS A 60 -28.84 17.26 6.96
CA LYS A 60 -29.41 17.45 8.30
C LYS A 60 -28.86 16.41 9.28
N ILE A 61 -28.87 15.13 8.89
CA ILE A 61 -28.33 14.02 9.68
C ILE A 61 -26.84 14.27 10.00
N LEU A 62 -26.05 14.69 9.01
CA LEU A 62 -24.62 15.00 9.20
C LEU A 62 -24.40 16.19 10.15
N LYS A 63 -25.25 17.22 10.08
CA LYS A 63 -25.19 18.36 11.00
C LYS A 63 -25.50 17.94 12.43
N GLU A 64 -26.54 17.12 12.63
CA GLU A 64 -26.90 16.57 13.93
C GLU A 64 -25.80 15.70 14.52
N ARG A 65 -25.22 14.79 13.72
CA ARG A 65 -24.06 13.97 14.12
C ARG A 65 -22.87 14.83 14.54
N ARG A 66 -22.57 15.90 13.79
CA ARG A 66 -21.49 16.85 14.14
C ARG A 66 -21.77 17.57 15.46
N LEU A 67 -23.00 18.03 15.67
CA LEU A 67 -23.39 18.73 16.90
C LEU A 67 -23.30 17.78 18.11
N ALA A 68 -23.77 16.54 17.97
CA ALA A 68 -23.68 15.51 19.00
C ALA A 68 -22.22 15.15 19.33
N ALA A 69 -21.38 14.93 18.32
CA ALA A 69 -19.96 14.66 18.52
C ALA A 69 -19.25 15.82 19.23
N ARG A 70 -19.58 17.06 18.87
CA ARG A 70 -19.05 18.26 19.56
C ARG A 70 -19.51 18.34 21.02
N ALA A 71 -20.79 18.06 21.29
CA ALA A 71 -21.32 18.04 22.65
C ALA A 71 -20.64 16.96 23.50
N GLN A 72 -20.41 15.77 22.95
CA GLN A 72 -19.66 14.70 23.63
C GLN A 72 -18.22 15.09 23.95
N ARG A 73 -17.52 15.76 23.01
CA ARG A 73 -16.16 16.27 23.25
C ARG A 73 -16.13 17.27 24.40
N LEU A 74 -17.02 18.26 24.38
CA LEU A 74 -17.10 19.28 25.43
C LEU A 74 -17.46 18.69 26.80
N ALA A 75 -18.36 17.69 26.84
CA ALA A 75 -18.71 17.00 28.08
C ALA A 75 -17.52 16.22 28.65
N ARG A 76 -16.72 15.57 27.80
CA ARG A 76 -15.51 14.84 28.19
C ARG A 76 -14.39 15.77 28.67
N GLU A 77 -14.21 16.91 27.99
CA GLU A 77 -13.28 17.97 28.41
C GLU A 77 -13.68 18.57 29.77
N ALA A 78 -14.98 18.78 30.02
CA ALA A 78 -15.49 19.26 31.30
C ALA A 78 -15.29 18.25 32.45
N GLN A 79 -15.18 16.95 32.14
CA GLN A 79 -14.86 15.88 33.10
C GLN A 79 -13.36 15.74 33.37
N GLY A 80 -12.50 16.58 32.75
CA GLY A 80 -11.07 16.59 32.98
C GLY A 80 -10.31 15.42 32.35
N GLU A 81 -10.93 14.68 31.44
CA GLU A 81 -10.30 13.60 30.69
C GLU A 81 -9.44 14.20 29.55
N SER A 82 -8.16 13.87 29.50
CA SER A 82 -7.25 14.33 28.43
C SER A 82 -7.60 13.66 27.09
N THR A 83 -8.33 14.38 26.25
CA THR A 83 -8.99 13.88 25.03
C THR A 83 -8.05 13.30 23.95
N GLU A 84 -6.76 13.63 23.96
CA GLU A 84 -5.81 13.26 22.89
C GLU A 84 -5.30 11.81 22.95
N VAL A 85 -5.08 11.24 24.13
CA VAL A 85 -4.43 9.92 24.26
C VAL A 85 -5.44 8.78 24.24
N THR A 86 -6.65 8.99 24.77
CA THR A 86 -7.71 7.96 24.85
C THR A 86 -8.38 7.71 23.48
N LEU A 87 -8.57 8.75 22.65
CA LEU A 87 -9.22 8.63 21.34
C LEU A 87 -8.43 7.76 20.34
N ASN A 88 -7.10 7.85 20.35
CA ASN A 88 -6.26 7.04 19.47
C ASN A 88 -6.28 5.56 19.87
N GLN A 89 -6.31 5.27 21.18
CA GLN A 89 -6.41 3.90 21.69
C GLN A 89 -7.76 3.24 21.39
N GLU A 90 -8.88 3.98 21.47
CA GLU A 90 -10.20 3.45 21.15
C GLU A 90 -10.41 3.25 19.64
N ALA A 91 -9.89 4.17 18.82
CA ALA A 91 -9.94 4.06 17.36
C ALA A 91 -9.11 2.87 16.83
N GLU A 92 -7.95 2.60 17.41
CA GLU A 92 -7.11 1.42 17.08
C GLU A 92 -7.76 0.09 17.49
N ARG A 93 -8.60 0.07 18.54
CA ARG A 93 -9.35 -1.14 18.95
C ARG A 93 -10.53 -1.46 18.02
N HIS A 94 -11.19 -0.44 17.48
CA HIS A 94 -12.36 -0.62 16.60
C HIS A 94 -12.00 -0.91 15.14
N THR A 95 -10.82 -0.46 14.69
CA THR A 95 -10.31 -0.74 13.34
C THR A 95 -8.88 -1.26 13.47
N PRO A 96 -8.69 -2.59 13.66
CA PRO A 96 -7.35 -3.14 13.69
C PRO A 96 -6.65 -2.81 12.37
N ARG A 97 -5.38 -2.40 12.43
CA ARG A 97 -4.60 -2.12 11.22
C ARG A 97 -4.67 -3.36 10.31
N PRO A 98 -4.99 -3.21 9.01
CA PRO A 98 -5.05 -4.36 8.12
C PRO A 98 -3.66 -5.02 8.07
N GLU A 99 -3.60 -6.34 8.31
CA GLU A 99 -2.37 -7.16 8.33
C GLU A 99 -1.48 -6.94 7.10
N ILE A 100 -2.07 -6.51 5.98
CA ILE A 100 -1.39 -6.18 4.72
C ILE A 100 -0.27 -5.15 4.94
N LEU A 101 -0.43 -4.21 5.88
CA LEU A 101 0.57 -3.20 6.20
C LEU A 101 1.74 -3.74 7.05
N GLU A 102 1.55 -4.87 7.74
CA GLU A 102 2.64 -5.52 8.49
C GLU A 102 3.64 -6.21 7.56
N ALA A 103 3.21 -6.62 6.37
CA ALA A 103 4.11 -7.14 5.34
C ALA A 103 5.03 -6.07 4.73
N THR A 104 4.69 -4.78 4.88
CA THR A 104 5.49 -3.67 4.34
C THR A 104 6.44 -3.05 5.38
N THR A 105 6.29 -3.37 6.67
CA THR A 105 7.30 -2.98 7.66
C THR A 105 8.52 -3.88 7.49
N VAL A 106 9.64 -3.27 7.14
CA VAL A 106 10.94 -3.93 7.17
C VAL A 106 11.11 -4.52 8.56
N LYS A 107 11.18 -5.85 8.67
CA LYS A 107 11.60 -6.50 9.91
C LYS A 107 13.00 -5.97 10.22
N THR A 108 13.09 -4.98 11.10
CA THR A 108 14.33 -4.56 11.74
C THR A 108 14.77 -5.68 12.67
N GLY A 109 15.19 -6.80 12.07
CA GLY A 109 16.08 -7.73 12.76
C GLY A 109 17.32 -6.95 13.15
N GLU A 110 17.81 -7.22 14.36
CA GLU A 110 18.99 -6.62 14.97
C GLU A 110 19.97 -6.12 13.92
N ALA A 111 20.16 -4.79 13.88
CA ALA A 111 20.98 -4.13 12.89
C ALA A 111 22.40 -4.70 12.94
N GLN A 112 22.66 -5.67 12.07
CA GLN A 112 23.96 -6.27 11.93
C GLN A 112 24.89 -5.16 11.41
N PRO A 113 25.94 -4.79 12.17
CA PRO A 113 26.76 -3.64 11.80
C PRO A 113 27.32 -3.85 10.40
N SER A 114 27.09 -2.88 9.52
CA SER A 114 27.51 -2.94 8.12
C SER A 114 29.01 -3.21 8.05
N PRO A 115 29.47 -4.18 7.25
CA PRO A 115 30.90 -4.48 7.10
C PRO A 115 31.70 -3.30 6.54
N TRP A 116 31.01 -2.30 5.98
CA TRP A 116 31.61 -1.06 5.47
C TRP A 116 31.97 -0.05 6.56
N ASN A 117 31.45 -0.19 7.79
CA ASN A 117 31.71 0.77 8.87
C ASN A 117 33.21 0.85 9.21
N ALA A 118 33.90 -0.30 9.26
CA ALA A 118 35.35 -0.35 9.48
C ALA A 118 36.16 0.30 8.34
N VAL A 119 35.64 0.25 7.11
CA VAL A 119 36.28 0.88 5.94
C VAL A 119 36.13 2.40 6.01
N PHE A 120 34.94 2.89 6.38
CA PHE A 120 34.69 4.32 6.52
C PHE A 120 35.44 4.95 7.69
N ASP A 121 35.56 4.25 8.83
CA ASP A 121 36.34 4.73 9.97
C ASP A 121 37.83 4.85 9.64
N LYS A 122 38.36 3.93 8.83
CA LYS A 122 39.75 4.00 8.33
C LYS A 122 40.00 5.20 7.40
N TRP A 123 38.98 5.68 6.70
CA TRP A 123 39.09 6.81 5.78
C TRP A 123 38.91 8.17 6.47
N ARG A 124 38.34 8.18 7.69
CA ARG A 124 38.03 9.38 8.46
C ARG A 124 39.13 9.74 9.48
N GLY A 125 40.19 8.94 9.59
CA GLY A 125 41.40 9.20 10.39
C GLY A 125 42.59 9.53 9.51
#